data_AF-A0A8S2ZGB3-F1
#
_entry.id   AF-A0A8S2ZGB3-F1
#
_cell.length_a   1.000
_cell.length_b   1.000
_cell.length_c   1.000
_cell.angle_alpha   90.00
_cell.angle_beta   90.00
_cell.angle_gamma   90.00
#
_symmetry.space_group_name_H-M   'P 1'
#
loop_
_entity.id
_entity.type
_entity.pdbx_description
1 polymer ?
#
loop_
_entity_poly.entity_id
_entity_poly.type
_entity_poly.pdbx_seq_one_letter_code
_entity_poly.pdbx_strand_id
1 'polypeptide(L)' 'MGNKSSSKVNSTILTPKAIQMLKANTNFSEEQIREWHVGFLRD' A
#
# COMPACT_ATOMS: atom_id res chain seq x y z
N MET A 1 -9.53 -1.73 -32.99
CA MET A 1 -10.08 -1.05 -31.80
C MET A 1 -9.37 -1.63 -30.58
N GLY A 2 -8.38 -0.94 -30.03
CA GLY A 2 -7.53 -1.45 -28.95
C GLY A 2 -7.75 -0.67 -27.67
N ASN A 3 -8.76 -1.01 -26.88
CA ASN A 3 -8.86 -0.52 -25.50
C ASN A 3 -7.99 -1.40 -24.61
N LYS A 4 -6.69 -1.09 -24.55
CA LYS A 4 -5.88 -1.46 -23.39
C LYS A 4 -6.27 -0.52 -22.26
N SER A 5 -7.34 -0.84 -21.54
CA SER A 5 -7.60 -0.28 -20.23
C SER A 5 -6.41 -0.66 -19.34
N SER A 6 -5.42 0.22 -19.26
CA SER A 6 -4.42 0.21 -18.21
C SER A 6 -5.18 0.50 -16.91
N SER A 7 -5.72 -0.54 -16.28
CA SER A 7 -6.13 -0.47 -14.89
C SER A 7 -4.89 -0.03 -14.12
N LYS A 8 -4.82 1.28 -13.82
CA LYS A 8 -3.92 1.81 -12.79
C LYS A 8 -4.24 1.00 -11.56
N VAL A 9 -3.44 -0.03 -11.30
CA VAL A 9 -3.34 -0.59 -9.96
C VAL A 9 -3.00 0.63 -9.12
N ASN A 10 -3.91 1.07 -8.26
CA ASN A 10 -3.64 2.16 -7.36
C ASN A 10 -2.58 1.65 -6.40
N SER A 11 -1.31 1.68 -6.83
CA SER A 11 -0.14 1.17 -6.11
C SER A 11 0.04 1.88 -4.76
N THR A 12 -0.67 2.97 -4.57
CA THR A 12 -0.72 3.80 -3.38
C THR A 12 -1.83 3.42 -2.41
N ILE A 13 -2.64 2.39 -2.65
CA ILE A 13 -3.59 1.89 -1.65
C ILE A 13 -2.92 0.82 -0.81
N LEU A 14 -2.71 1.12 0.47
CA LEU A 14 -2.25 0.15 1.46
C LEU A 14 -3.37 -0.87 1.74
N THR A 15 -3.32 -2.02 1.07
CA THR A 15 -4.32 -3.07 1.25
C THR A 15 -4.13 -3.81 2.59
N PRO A 16 -5.20 -4.37 3.19
CA PRO A 16 -5.08 -5.17 4.42
C PRO A 16 -4.11 -6.35 4.29
N LYS A 17 -4.01 -6.94 3.09
CA LYS A 17 -3.06 -8.01 2.81
C LYS A 17 -1.61 -7.52 2.84
N ALA A 18 -1.34 -6.33 2.31
CA ALA A 18 -0.03 -5.69 2.41
C ALA A 18 0.33 -5.37 3.87
N ILE A 19 -0.63 -4.88 4.67
CA ILE A 19 -0.44 -4.65 6.11
C ILE A 19 -0.07 -5.95 6.83
N GLN A 20 -0.79 -7.05 6.57
CA GLN A 20 -0.47 -8.34 7.18
C GLN A 20 0.92 -8.85 6.78
N MET A 21 1.30 -8.71 5.50
CA MET A 21 2.64 -9.05 5.06
C MET A 21 3.71 -8.19 5.75
N LEU A 22 3.49 -6.89 5.88
CA LEU A 22 4.42 -5.98 6.53
C LEU A 22 4.55 -6.33 8.01
N LYS A 23 3.46 -6.57 8.73
CA LYS A 23 3.48 -7.02 10.14
C LYS A 23 4.13 -8.39 10.33
N ALA A 24 4.06 -9.28 9.33
CA ALA A 24 4.69 -10.60 9.42
C ALA A 24 6.19 -10.55 9.15
N ASN A 25 6.67 -9.58 8.35
CA ASN A 25 8.08 -9.44 7.99
C ASN A 25 8.81 -8.35 8.78
N THR A 26 8.08 -7.55 9.56
CA THR A 26 8.62 -6.44 10.34
C THR A 26 8.02 -6.46 11.75
N ASN A 27 8.75 -5.92 12.74
CA ASN A 27 8.25 -5.77 14.11
C ASN A 27 7.45 -4.46 14.29
N PHE A 28 6.88 -3.90 13.23
CA PHE A 28 6.11 -2.66 13.28
C PHE A 28 4.63 -2.92 13.49
N SER A 29 3.99 -2.02 14.23
CA SER A 29 2.54 -2.06 14.41
C SER A 29 1.82 -1.62 13.13
N GLU A 30 0.55 -2.00 13.01
CA GLU A 30 -0.29 -1.54 11.90
C GLU A 30 -0.39 -0.01 11.84
N GLU A 31 -0.38 0.64 13.00
CA GLU A 31 -0.44 2.09 13.13
C GLU A 31 0.80 2.75 12.52
N GLN A 32 2.00 2.28 12.87
CA GLN A 32 3.26 2.78 12.30
C GLN A 32 3.32 2.58 10.77
N ILE A 33 2.88 1.41 10.30
CA ILE A 33 2.83 1.11 8.86
C ILE A 33 1.88 2.07 8.12
N ARG A 34 0.73 2.41 8.73
CA ARG A 34 -0.22 3.38 8.18
C ARG A 34 0.33 4.81 8.22
N GLU A 35 0.99 5.21 9.29
CA GLU A 35 1.62 6.53 9.39
C GLU A 35 2.70 6.74 8.32
N TRP A 36 3.54 5.73 8.09
CA TRP A 36 4.54 5.77 7.02
C TRP A 36 3.92 5.78 5.63
N HIS A 37 2.83 5.04 5.43
CA HIS A 37 2.09 5.06 4.16
C HIS A 37 1.48 6.44 3.88
N VAL A 38 0.90 7.09 4.90
CA VAL A 38 0.39 8.46 4.81
C VAL A 38 1.55 9.45 4.58
N GLY A 39 2.69 9.26 5.24
CA GLY A 39 3.90 10.07 5.03
C GLY A 39 4.41 9.97 3.59
N PHE A 40 4.57 8.74 3.07
CA PHE A 40 4.99 8.46 1.70
C PHE A 40 4.03 9.02 0.65
N LEU A 41 2.73 9.09 0.95
CA LEU A 41 1.71 9.66 0.06
C LEU A 41 1.74 11.18 -0.03
N ARG A 42 2.30 11.85 0.98
CA ARG A 42 2.34 13.32 1.07
C ARG A 42 3.63 13.92 0.51
N ASP A 43 4.67 13.09 0.35
CA ASP A 43 5.95 13.42 -0.29
C ASP A 43 5.90 13.09 -1.80
#